data_AF-A0A6I3B6S6-F1
#
_entry.id   AF-A0A6I3B6S6-F1
#
_cell.length_a   1.000
_cell.length_b   1.000
_cell.length_c   1.000
_cell.angle_alpha   90.00
_cell.angle_beta   90.00
_cell.angle_gamma   90.00
#
_symmetry.space_group_name_H-M   'P 1'
#
loop_
_entity.id
_entity.type
_entity.pdbx_description
1 polymer ?
#
loop_
_entity_poly.entity_id
_entity_poly.type
_entity_poly.pdbx_seq_one_letter_code
_entity_poly.pdbx_strand_id
1 'polypeptide(L)'
;MPTYLSPGVYVEEVPAATAPISGVGTAIAGFVGFAPMGPLNAPTMVTNWQQYVTAFGEFTEEFALAKAVYGFFNNGGGRAYIVRIPYPGDGDAPSPALPVAALPTSDAKGAAAITFRALDANAGEITIVTTAPSGDKPAPGSFDISVSVAGVLTENYTGATLGPGATNVATLINTASKVIRIDEPTVDAAAIAAGIAPTSITLAVAGSVPVVTVNPAEVIGDTAQRSGFSSFEMFEEITMVVAPDLVMAHRNGLIDIPGVTAVQTALIGHCELMGNRMAILDTPAGLNAQQVSDWRMNVTGYDSKFAV
;
A
#
# COMPACT_ATOMS: atom_id res chain seq x y z
N MET A 1 3.92 41.80 -50.15
CA MET A 1 2.92 41.21 -51.07
C MET A 1 3.66 40.48 -52.16
N PRO A 2 3.33 39.22 -52.47
CA PRO A 2 3.99 38.50 -53.55
C PRO A 2 3.56 39.10 -54.90
N THR A 3 4.51 39.23 -55.83
CA THR A 3 4.21 39.69 -57.19
C THR A 3 4.30 38.50 -58.12
N TYR A 4 3.15 38.06 -58.64
CA TYR A 4 3.04 36.95 -59.57
C TYR A 4 3.22 37.47 -61.01
N LEU A 5 4.26 36.99 -61.71
CA LEU A 5 4.69 37.54 -63.01
C LEU A 5 4.29 36.69 -64.22
N SER A 6 3.48 35.64 -64.04
CA SER A 6 2.99 34.81 -65.14
C SER A 6 1.56 34.29 -64.89
N PRO A 7 0.74 34.07 -65.94
CA PRO A 7 -0.58 33.49 -65.78
C PRO A 7 -0.48 32.03 -65.30
N GLY A 8 -1.01 31.73 -64.12
CA GLY A 8 -1.00 30.40 -63.51
C GLY A 8 -1.78 30.36 -62.19
N VAL A 9 -2.01 29.15 -61.67
CA VAL A 9 -2.57 28.95 -60.31
C VAL A 9 -1.41 28.88 -59.33
N TYR A 10 -1.38 29.80 -58.37
CA TYR A 10 -0.39 29.82 -57.30
C TYR A 10 -1.06 29.39 -55.99
N VAL A 11 -0.48 28.39 -55.34
CA VAL A 11 -0.89 27.95 -54.00
C VAL A 11 0.02 28.67 -53.00
N GLU A 12 -0.59 29.42 -52.10
CA GLU A 12 0.10 30.04 -50.97
C GLU A 12 -0.36 29.35 -49.69
N GLU A 13 0.57 28.68 -49.01
CA GLU A 13 0.32 28.15 -47.67
C GLU A 13 0.50 29.31 -46.67
N VAL A 14 -0.61 29.91 -46.26
CA VAL A 14 -0.60 30.85 -45.14
C VAL A 14 -0.44 30.03 -43.85
N PRO A 15 0.63 30.21 -43.07
CA PRO A 15 0.75 29.55 -41.77
C PRO A 15 -0.44 29.94 -40.90
N ALA A 16 -1.12 28.96 -40.31
CA ALA A 16 -2.23 29.24 -39.40
C ALA A 16 -1.76 30.19 -38.29
N ALA A 17 -2.45 31.33 -38.12
CA ALA A 17 -2.04 32.41 -37.22
C ALA A 17 -2.10 32.05 -35.73
N THR A 18 -2.56 30.85 -35.38
CA THR A 18 -2.63 30.36 -34.01
C THR A 18 -2.25 28.89 -33.98
N ALA A 19 -1.19 28.57 -33.24
CA ALA A 19 -0.97 27.21 -32.80
C ALA A 19 -2.19 26.76 -31.96
N PRO A 20 -2.69 25.52 -32.13
CA PRO A 20 -3.69 24.97 -31.23
C PRO A 20 -3.21 25.10 -29.78
N ILE A 21 -4.08 25.53 -28.86
CA ILE A 21 -3.75 25.51 -27.43
C ILE A 21 -3.62 24.05 -27.05
N SER A 22 -2.37 23.59 -26.85
CA SER A 22 -2.11 22.26 -26.31
C SER A 22 -2.85 22.16 -24.98
N GLY A 23 -3.69 21.13 -24.83
CA GLY A 23 -4.31 20.83 -23.54
C GLY A 23 -3.22 20.61 -22.51
N VAL A 24 -3.05 21.55 -21.59
CA VAL A 24 -2.17 21.36 -20.43
C VAL A 24 -2.87 20.33 -19.56
N GLY A 25 -2.23 19.18 -19.34
CA GLY A 25 -2.78 18.14 -18.47
C GLY A 25 -3.07 18.73 -17.10
N THR A 26 -4.34 18.80 -16.73
CA THR A 26 -4.83 19.44 -15.51
C THR A 26 -4.69 18.55 -14.26
N ALA A 27 -4.08 17.37 -14.42
CA ALA A 27 -3.87 16.41 -13.35
C ALA A 27 -2.38 16.07 -13.27
N ILE A 28 -1.66 16.82 -12.44
CA ILE A 28 -0.26 16.55 -12.09
C ILE A 28 -0.21 16.20 -10.60
N ALA A 29 0.17 14.97 -10.31
CA ALA A 29 0.18 14.45 -8.95
C ALA A 29 1.57 14.55 -8.30
N GLY A 30 1.62 14.94 -7.04
CA GLY A 30 2.77 14.78 -6.16
C GLY A 30 2.54 13.57 -5.24
N PHE A 31 3.33 12.51 -5.39
CA PHE A 31 3.27 11.34 -4.52
C PHE A 31 4.47 11.32 -3.58
N VAL A 32 4.22 11.21 -2.28
CA VAL A 32 5.26 10.98 -1.26
C VAL A 32 5.10 9.58 -0.67
N GLY A 33 6.18 8.81 -0.58
CA GLY A 33 6.11 7.46 -0.05
C GLY A 33 7.43 6.72 -0.06
N PHE A 34 7.39 5.44 0.31
CA PHE A 34 8.51 4.53 0.31
C PHE A 34 8.63 3.83 -1.04
N ALA A 35 9.86 3.74 -1.51
CA ALA A 35 10.22 2.99 -2.70
C ALA A 35 11.48 2.14 -2.40
N PRO A 36 11.62 0.96 -3.01
CA PRO A 36 12.79 0.10 -2.80
C PRO A 36 14.09 0.71 -3.32
N MET A 37 14.03 1.59 -4.32
CA MET A 37 15.20 2.28 -4.86
C MET A 37 14.88 3.70 -5.28
N GLY A 38 15.88 4.41 -5.79
CA GLY A 38 15.73 5.78 -6.28
C GLY A 38 16.28 6.84 -5.33
N PRO A 39 16.37 8.09 -5.79
CA PRO A 39 17.01 9.15 -5.04
C PRO A 39 16.15 9.56 -3.84
N LEU A 40 16.79 9.64 -2.67
CA LEU A 40 16.12 9.96 -1.42
C LEU A 40 15.83 11.46 -1.34
N ASN A 41 14.61 11.83 -0.92
CA ASN A 41 14.18 13.23 -0.77
C ASN A 41 14.42 14.07 -2.03
N ALA A 42 14.36 13.44 -3.20
CA ALA A 42 14.60 14.10 -4.48
C ALA A 42 13.34 13.98 -5.34
N PRO A 43 12.58 15.07 -5.51
CA PRO A 43 11.40 15.08 -6.38
C PRO A 43 11.80 14.72 -7.80
N THR A 44 11.29 13.59 -8.28
CA THR A 44 11.60 13.07 -9.61
C THR A 44 10.32 13.03 -10.43
N MET A 45 10.32 13.72 -11.56
CA MET A 45 9.20 13.70 -12.49
C MET A 45 9.19 12.39 -13.28
N VAL A 46 8.03 11.74 -13.34
CA VAL A 46 7.74 10.59 -14.18
C VAL A 46 6.48 10.86 -15.00
N THR A 47 6.46 10.38 -16.24
CA THR A 47 5.40 10.64 -17.22
C THR A 47 4.68 9.37 -17.67
N ASN A 48 5.14 8.22 -17.20
CA ASN A 48 4.51 6.92 -17.43
C ASN A 48 5.01 5.90 -16.39
N TRP A 49 4.34 4.75 -16.34
CA TRP A 49 4.66 3.66 -15.43
C TRP A 49 6.09 3.12 -15.60
N GLN A 50 6.60 2.99 -16.84
CA GLN A 50 7.92 2.43 -17.08
C GLN A 50 9.04 3.33 -16.53
N GLN A 51 8.87 4.65 -16.60
CA GLN A 51 9.78 5.61 -15.96
C GLN A 51 9.77 5.48 -14.44
N TYR A 52 8.58 5.29 -13.84
CA TYR A 52 8.48 5.02 -12.41
C TYR A 52 9.26 3.76 -12.02
N VAL A 53 9.00 2.64 -12.69
CA VAL A 53 9.67 1.35 -12.40
C VAL A 53 11.18 1.47 -12.53
N THR A 54 11.67 2.18 -13.54
CA THR A 54 13.11 2.38 -13.78
C THR A 54 13.75 3.22 -12.66
N ALA A 55 13.05 4.21 -12.12
CA ALA A 55 13.60 5.11 -11.11
C ALA A 55 13.42 4.60 -9.66
N PHE A 56 12.30 3.94 -9.37
CA PHE A 56 11.85 3.64 -8.01
C PHE A 56 11.59 2.16 -7.75
N GLY A 57 11.51 1.32 -8.78
CA GLY A 57 11.25 -0.12 -8.66
C GLY A 57 9.81 -0.52 -8.93
N GLU A 58 9.58 -1.84 -8.94
CA GLU A 58 8.27 -2.44 -9.19
C GLU A 58 7.39 -2.44 -7.92
N PHE A 59 6.26 -3.17 -7.97
CA PHE A 59 5.35 -3.31 -6.84
C PHE A 59 6.02 -3.98 -5.65
N THR A 60 5.80 -3.39 -4.48
CA THR A 60 6.11 -4.00 -3.18
C THR A 60 4.80 -4.32 -2.47
N GLU A 61 4.79 -5.34 -1.62
CA GLU A 61 3.58 -5.68 -0.86
C GLU A 61 3.35 -4.68 0.28
N GLU A 62 4.45 -4.19 0.85
CA GLU A 62 4.54 -3.38 2.05
C GLU A 62 4.09 -1.94 1.85
N PHE A 63 4.18 -1.44 0.61
CA PHE A 63 3.89 -0.05 0.26
C PHE A 63 2.82 0.03 -0.85
N ALA A 64 2.08 1.11 -0.81
CA ALA A 64 1.07 1.51 -1.78
C ALA A 64 1.60 2.51 -2.83
N LEU A 65 2.77 3.14 -2.66
CA LEU A 65 3.29 4.13 -3.62
C LEU A 65 3.27 3.63 -5.07
N ALA A 66 3.89 2.46 -5.33
CA ALA A 66 3.91 1.86 -6.67
C ALA A 66 2.50 1.57 -7.21
N LYS A 67 1.60 1.08 -6.33
CA LYS A 67 0.20 0.76 -6.69
C LYS A 67 -0.60 2.03 -7.03
N ALA A 68 -0.41 3.10 -6.25
CA ALA A 68 -1.06 4.39 -6.45
C ALA A 68 -0.58 5.06 -7.74
N VAL A 69 0.73 5.05 -8.01
CA VAL A 69 1.30 5.61 -9.25
C VAL A 69 0.86 4.81 -10.48
N TYR A 70 0.86 3.48 -10.39
CA TYR A 70 0.31 2.63 -11.45
C TYR A 70 -1.16 2.94 -11.72
N GLY A 71 -1.98 3.01 -10.67
CA GLY A 71 -3.38 3.37 -10.76
C GLY A 71 -3.59 4.75 -11.38
N PHE A 72 -2.78 5.74 -11.01
CA PHE A 72 -2.83 7.09 -11.58
C PHE A 72 -2.61 7.06 -13.10
N PHE A 73 -1.54 6.42 -13.58
CA PHE A 73 -1.27 6.33 -15.01
C PHE A 73 -2.33 5.51 -15.76
N ASN A 74 -2.82 4.42 -15.15
CA ASN A 74 -3.87 3.59 -15.76
C ASN A 74 -5.23 4.30 -15.83
N ASN A 75 -5.48 5.28 -14.96
CA ASN A 75 -6.67 6.14 -15.00
C ASN A 75 -6.47 7.41 -15.87
N GLY A 76 -5.42 7.47 -16.69
CA GLY A 76 -5.18 8.59 -17.61
C GLY A 76 -4.43 9.77 -17.00
N GLY A 77 -3.78 9.59 -15.85
CA GLY A 77 -2.85 10.56 -15.28
C GLY A 77 -1.70 10.87 -16.23
N GLY A 78 -1.34 12.15 -16.36
CA GLY A 78 -0.34 12.59 -17.34
C GLY A 78 1.08 12.63 -16.79
N ARG A 79 1.28 13.33 -15.65
CA ARG A 79 2.59 13.56 -15.05
C ARG A 79 2.49 13.39 -13.54
N ALA A 80 3.52 12.81 -12.95
CA ALA A 80 3.63 12.66 -11.50
C ALA A 80 5.03 13.06 -11.02
N TYR A 81 5.10 13.73 -9.89
CA TYR A 81 6.32 13.98 -9.13
C TYR A 81 6.36 13.01 -7.97
N ILE A 82 7.44 12.26 -7.86
CA ILE A 82 7.60 11.25 -6.82
C ILE A 82 8.70 11.70 -5.86
N VAL A 83 8.41 11.68 -4.57
CA VAL A 83 9.39 11.85 -3.51
C VAL A 83 9.47 10.57 -2.70
N ARG A 84 10.63 9.91 -2.81
CA ARG A 84 10.99 8.80 -1.94
C ARG A 84 11.43 9.34 -0.59
N ILE A 85 10.75 8.94 0.48
CA ILE A 85 11.14 9.25 1.87
C ILE A 85 11.98 8.11 2.46
N PRO A 86 12.85 8.43 3.44
CA PRO A 86 13.74 7.43 4.05
C PRO A 86 12.91 6.31 4.63
N TYR A 87 13.39 5.10 4.39
CA TYR A 87 12.89 3.97 5.14
C TYR A 87 13.44 4.08 6.56
N PRO A 88 12.64 3.85 7.60
CA PRO A 88 13.25 3.68 8.90
C PRO A 88 14.12 2.41 8.79
N GLY A 89 15.42 2.50 9.12
CA GLY A 89 16.36 1.40 8.88
C GLY A 89 17.02 1.31 7.50
N ASP A 90 17.07 2.40 6.71
CA ASP A 90 17.87 2.44 5.48
C ASP A 90 19.34 2.02 5.72
N GLY A 91 19.61 0.80 5.28
CA GLY A 91 20.76 -0.06 5.60
C GLY A 91 20.38 -1.52 5.40
N ASP A 92 19.99 -1.90 4.17
CA ASP A 92 19.61 -3.25 3.71
C ASP A 92 18.61 -4.06 4.58
N ALA A 93 17.94 -3.44 5.54
CA ALA A 93 17.00 -4.14 6.41
C ALA A 93 15.60 -4.18 5.78
N PRO A 94 14.98 -5.37 5.66
CA PRO A 94 13.61 -5.50 5.18
C PRO A 94 12.61 -4.87 6.15
N SER A 95 11.41 -4.63 5.62
CA SER A 95 10.26 -4.04 6.29
C SER A 95 9.98 -4.61 7.69
N PRO A 96 9.48 -3.81 8.66
CA PRO A 96 9.10 -4.30 9.97
C PRO A 96 8.11 -5.46 9.79
N ALA A 97 8.44 -6.56 10.44
CA ALA A 97 7.70 -7.79 10.31
C ALA A 97 6.29 -7.59 10.90
N LEU A 98 5.28 -7.69 10.03
CA LEU A 98 3.89 -7.90 10.44
C LEU A 98 3.81 -9.04 11.48
N PRO A 99 2.82 -9.04 12.41
CA PRO A 99 2.64 -10.14 13.35
C PRO A 99 2.64 -11.49 12.62
N VAL A 100 3.50 -12.39 13.09
CA VAL A 100 3.70 -13.70 12.48
C VAL A 100 3.59 -14.77 13.56
N ALA A 101 2.90 -15.87 13.25
CA ALA A 101 2.90 -17.06 14.08
C ALA A 101 3.03 -18.31 13.21
N ALA A 102 3.74 -19.31 13.73
CA ALA A 102 4.00 -20.55 13.01
C ALA A 102 3.22 -21.70 13.65
N LEU A 103 2.43 -22.42 12.86
CA LEU A 103 1.79 -23.67 13.29
C LEU A 103 2.72 -24.86 13.04
N PRO A 104 3.09 -25.63 14.06
CA PRO A 104 3.81 -26.87 13.86
C PRO A 104 2.89 -27.93 13.24
N THR A 105 3.40 -28.73 12.31
CA THR A 105 2.74 -29.96 11.87
C THR A 105 2.79 -31.02 12.97
N SER A 106 1.94 -32.04 12.90
CA SER A 106 1.65 -32.95 14.00
C SER A 106 2.80 -33.89 14.45
N ASP A 107 4.02 -33.75 13.94
CA ASP A 107 5.21 -34.46 14.43
C ASP A 107 6.32 -33.48 14.82
N ALA A 108 6.45 -33.25 16.13
CA ALA A 108 7.24 -32.19 16.77
C ALA A 108 8.78 -32.34 16.71
N LYS A 109 9.36 -32.95 15.65
CA LYS A 109 10.81 -32.99 15.43
C LYS A 109 11.16 -32.60 14.00
N GLY A 110 11.42 -31.31 13.79
CA GLY A 110 11.88 -30.77 12.51
C GLY A 110 10.74 -30.39 11.53
N ALA A 111 9.51 -30.30 12.02
CA ALA A 111 8.33 -29.96 11.24
C ALA A 111 8.49 -28.64 10.47
N ALA A 112 8.22 -28.69 9.17
CA ALA A 112 7.85 -27.51 8.39
C ALA A 112 6.66 -26.84 9.09
N ALA A 113 6.78 -25.56 9.41
CA ALA A 113 5.74 -24.81 10.09
C ALA A 113 4.97 -23.95 9.09
N ILE A 114 3.66 -23.87 9.25
CA ILE A 114 2.85 -22.93 8.46
C ILE A 114 2.92 -21.58 9.12
N THR A 115 3.51 -20.63 8.41
CA THR A 115 3.70 -19.29 8.90
C THR A 115 2.51 -18.43 8.47
N PHE A 116 1.71 -18.01 9.45
CA PHE A 116 0.62 -17.07 9.27
C PHE A 116 1.12 -15.65 9.49
N ARG A 117 0.72 -14.75 8.62
CA ARG A 117 1.03 -13.32 8.67
C ARG A 117 -0.26 -12.52 8.73
N ALA A 118 -0.34 -11.59 9.67
CA ALA A 118 -1.45 -10.64 9.71
C ALA A 118 -1.38 -9.69 8.50
N LEU A 119 -2.52 -9.37 7.91
CA LEU A 119 -2.60 -8.36 6.85
C LEU A 119 -2.62 -6.93 7.41
N ASP A 120 -3.13 -6.72 8.63
CA ASP A 120 -3.17 -5.43 9.33
C ASP A 120 -2.72 -5.64 10.77
N ALA A 121 -1.62 -4.99 11.16
CA ALA A 121 -1.06 -5.07 12.50
C ALA A 121 -1.95 -4.41 13.55
N ASN A 122 -2.92 -3.56 13.16
CA ASN A 122 -3.87 -2.89 14.05
C ASN A 122 -5.25 -3.53 14.05
N ALA A 123 -5.43 -4.67 13.37
CA ALA A 123 -6.69 -5.41 13.42
C ALA A 123 -7.06 -5.86 14.85
N GLY A 124 -6.11 -5.79 15.79
CA GLY A 124 -6.25 -6.27 17.16
C GLY A 124 -5.65 -7.66 17.33
N GLU A 125 -5.99 -8.34 18.42
CA GLU A 125 -5.51 -9.69 18.67
C GLU A 125 -6.13 -10.67 17.66
N ILE A 126 -5.29 -11.28 16.80
CA ILE A 126 -5.73 -12.29 15.84
C ILE A 126 -5.41 -13.67 16.42
N THR A 127 -6.44 -14.49 16.62
CA THR A 127 -6.31 -15.88 17.07
C THR A 127 -6.70 -16.82 15.94
N ILE A 128 -5.84 -17.80 15.66
CA ILE A 128 -6.09 -18.85 14.67
C ILE A 128 -6.27 -20.16 15.43
N VAL A 129 -7.43 -20.80 15.22
CA VAL A 129 -7.77 -22.09 15.80
C VAL A 129 -7.87 -23.10 14.65
N THR A 130 -7.12 -24.19 14.78
CA THR A 130 -7.26 -25.36 13.91
C THR A 130 -8.07 -26.42 14.63
N THR A 131 -9.01 -27.04 13.92
CA THR A 131 -9.85 -28.12 14.45
C THR A 131 -9.86 -29.31 13.51
N ALA A 132 -10.35 -30.45 14.03
CA ALA A 132 -10.62 -31.61 13.18
C ALA A 132 -11.57 -31.21 12.04
N PRO A 133 -11.42 -31.82 10.85
CA PRO A 133 -12.19 -31.45 9.67
C PRO A 133 -13.68 -31.76 9.88
N SER A 134 -14.54 -30.81 9.50
CA SER A 134 -15.99 -31.01 9.50
C SER A 134 -16.47 -31.61 8.16
N GLY A 135 -17.52 -32.43 8.22
CA GLY A 135 -18.19 -33.01 7.04
C GLY A 135 -18.17 -34.55 6.99
N ASP A 136 -19.01 -35.10 6.11
CA ASP A 136 -19.07 -36.55 5.87
C ASP A 136 -17.89 -37.02 5.01
N LYS A 137 -17.05 -37.90 5.57
CA LYS A 137 -15.83 -38.45 4.95
C LYS A 137 -14.79 -37.39 4.57
N PRO A 138 -14.14 -36.76 5.57
CA PRO A 138 -13.09 -35.78 5.32
C PRO A 138 -11.88 -36.42 4.60
N ALA A 139 -11.21 -35.63 3.77
CA ALA A 139 -9.99 -36.08 3.11
C ALA A 139 -8.88 -36.39 4.15
N PRO A 140 -8.03 -37.40 3.93
CA PRO A 140 -6.90 -37.67 4.83
C PRO A 140 -6.02 -36.43 5.01
N GLY A 141 -5.66 -36.11 6.25
CA GLY A 141 -4.85 -34.93 6.58
C GLY A 141 -5.56 -33.57 6.42
N SER A 142 -6.89 -33.56 6.20
CA SER A 142 -7.67 -32.32 6.18
C SER A 142 -7.97 -31.80 7.60
N PHE A 143 -8.16 -30.49 7.70
CA PHE A 143 -8.47 -29.79 8.95
C PHE A 143 -9.27 -28.51 8.65
N ASP A 144 -9.92 -27.99 9.67
CA ASP A 144 -10.66 -26.72 9.59
C ASP A 144 -9.87 -25.61 10.29
N ILE A 145 -10.03 -24.37 9.83
CA ILE A 145 -9.36 -23.18 10.37
C ILE A 145 -10.41 -22.12 10.65
N SER A 146 -10.44 -21.67 11.90
CA SER A 146 -11.23 -20.54 12.35
C SER A 146 -10.32 -19.38 12.75
N VAL A 147 -10.54 -18.21 12.17
CA VAL A 147 -9.78 -16.98 12.45
C VAL A 147 -10.68 -16.03 13.23
N SER A 148 -10.23 -15.62 14.41
CA SER A 148 -10.91 -14.65 15.25
C SER A 148 -10.09 -13.37 15.40
N VAL A 149 -10.74 -12.22 15.33
CA VAL A 149 -10.14 -10.90 15.52
C VAL A 149 -10.78 -10.25 16.74
N ALA A 150 -9.96 -9.85 17.73
CA ALA A 150 -10.42 -9.32 19.01
C ALA A 150 -11.50 -10.21 19.69
N GLY A 151 -11.35 -11.53 19.57
CA GLY A 151 -12.27 -12.53 20.14
C GLY A 151 -13.57 -12.78 19.35
N VAL A 152 -13.77 -12.12 18.21
CA VAL A 152 -14.92 -12.35 17.32
C VAL A 152 -14.49 -13.24 16.15
N LEU A 153 -15.24 -14.32 15.89
CA LEU A 153 -15.01 -15.18 14.73
C LEU A 153 -15.26 -14.39 13.43
N THR A 154 -14.21 -14.18 12.64
CA THR A 154 -14.25 -13.34 11.42
C THR A 154 -14.23 -14.18 10.15
N GLU A 155 -13.41 -15.24 10.11
CA GLU A 155 -13.25 -16.09 8.93
C GLU A 155 -13.23 -17.56 9.33
N ASN A 156 -13.85 -18.42 8.52
CA ASN A 156 -13.85 -19.86 8.75
C ASN A 156 -13.63 -20.61 7.44
N TYR A 157 -12.73 -21.58 7.46
CA TYR A 157 -12.30 -22.35 6.30
C TYR A 157 -12.37 -23.84 6.63
N THR A 158 -13.10 -24.60 5.83
CA THR A 158 -13.35 -26.03 6.08
C THR A 158 -12.62 -26.90 5.06
N GLY A 159 -12.09 -28.03 5.50
CA GLY A 159 -11.45 -29.03 4.64
C GLY A 159 -10.13 -28.56 4.02
N ALA A 160 -9.39 -27.70 4.71
CA ALA A 160 -8.06 -27.28 4.29
C ALA A 160 -7.08 -28.46 4.35
N THR A 161 -6.14 -28.51 3.41
CA THR A 161 -5.14 -29.57 3.27
C THR A 161 -3.74 -28.98 3.09
N LEU A 162 -2.69 -29.75 3.39
CA LEU A 162 -1.31 -29.32 3.11
C LEU A 162 -0.83 -29.72 1.71
N GLY A 163 -1.53 -30.64 1.06
CA GLY A 163 -1.21 -31.13 -0.28
C GLY A 163 -1.49 -30.08 -1.36
N PRO A 164 -0.93 -30.25 -2.57
CA PRO A 164 -1.19 -29.35 -3.69
C PRO A 164 -2.66 -29.46 -4.15
N GLY A 165 -3.24 -28.33 -4.56
CA GLY A 165 -4.61 -28.26 -5.10
C GLY A 165 -5.38 -27.05 -4.58
N ALA A 166 -6.65 -26.91 -5.00
CA ALA A 166 -7.49 -25.78 -4.60
C ALA A 166 -7.86 -25.79 -3.10
N THR A 167 -7.80 -26.96 -2.46
CA THR A 167 -7.98 -27.14 -1.01
C THR A 167 -6.68 -26.94 -0.23
N ASN A 168 -5.57 -26.60 -0.91
CA ASN A 168 -4.34 -26.26 -0.22
C ASN A 168 -4.58 -25.05 0.68
N VAL A 169 -4.13 -25.15 1.94
CA VAL A 169 -4.36 -24.13 2.96
C VAL A 169 -3.83 -22.75 2.56
N ALA A 170 -2.64 -22.68 1.94
CA ALA A 170 -2.08 -21.42 1.47
C ALA A 170 -2.88 -20.86 0.30
N THR A 171 -3.25 -21.69 -0.69
CA THR A 171 -4.09 -21.27 -1.81
C THR A 171 -5.45 -20.74 -1.34
N LEU A 172 -6.10 -21.48 -0.43
CA LEU A 172 -7.43 -21.17 0.06
C LEU A 172 -7.44 -19.86 0.88
N ILE A 173 -6.48 -19.69 1.80
CA ILE A 173 -6.37 -18.48 2.62
C ILE A 173 -5.88 -17.28 1.80
N ASN A 174 -4.82 -17.43 0.99
CA ASN A 174 -4.28 -16.31 0.20
C ASN A 174 -5.26 -15.81 -0.88
N THR A 175 -6.24 -16.62 -1.28
CA THR A 175 -7.30 -16.23 -2.22
C THR A 175 -8.50 -15.57 -1.53
N ALA A 176 -8.90 -16.05 -0.34
CA ALA A 176 -10.17 -15.67 0.27
C ALA A 176 -10.07 -14.81 1.53
N SER A 177 -8.93 -14.80 2.23
CA SER A 177 -8.78 -14.08 3.49
C SER A 177 -8.56 -12.59 3.29
N LYS A 178 -9.18 -11.81 4.18
CA LYS A 178 -9.00 -10.36 4.33
C LYS A 178 -8.18 -10.01 5.56
N VAL A 179 -7.90 -10.99 6.43
CA VAL A 179 -7.25 -10.77 7.74
C VAL A 179 -5.83 -11.35 7.78
N ILE A 180 -5.57 -12.48 7.12
CA ILE A 180 -4.31 -13.21 7.21
C ILE A 180 -3.81 -13.68 5.84
N ARG A 181 -2.52 -13.98 5.77
CA ARG A 181 -1.87 -14.71 4.68
C ARG A 181 -0.98 -15.81 5.21
N ILE A 182 -0.66 -16.76 4.34
CA ILE A 182 0.27 -17.85 4.62
C ILE A 182 1.48 -17.73 3.71
N ASP A 183 2.67 -17.78 4.30
CA ASP A 183 3.92 -17.98 3.57
C ASP A 183 3.96 -19.47 3.17
N GLU A 184 4.09 -19.77 1.86
CA GLU A 184 3.99 -21.14 1.34
C GLU A 184 5.03 -22.07 1.98
N PRO A 185 4.60 -23.06 2.81
CA PRO A 185 5.53 -23.95 3.46
C PRO A 185 5.89 -25.12 2.56
N THR A 186 7.17 -25.47 2.49
CA THR A 186 7.61 -26.76 1.93
C THR A 186 7.35 -27.87 2.93
N VAL A 187 6.26 -28.61 2.72
CA VAL A 187 5.84 -29.74 3.57
C VAL A 187 6.14 -31.08 2.89
N ASP A 188 6.57 -32.07 3.67
CA ASP A 188 6.81 -33.42 3.16
C ASP A 188 5.51 -34.25 3.10
N ALA A 189 5.58 -35.42 2.43
CA ALA A 189 4.42 -36.29 2.25
C ALA A 189 3.85 -36.82 3.58
N ALA A 190 4.68 -36.95 4.63
CA ALA A 190 4.24 -37.41 5.93
C ALA A 190 3.40 -36.34 6.64
N ALA A 191 3.86 -35.09 6.63
CA ALA A 191 3.11 -33.93 7.13
C ALA A 191 1.80 -33.73 6.36
N ILE A 192 1.80 -33.93 5.03
CA ILE A 192 0.58 -33.84 4.22
C ILE A 192 -0.46 -34.87 4.66
N ALA A 193 -0.05 -36.12 4.91
CA ALA A 193 -0.97 -37.17 5.33
C ALA A 193 -1.46 -36.98 6.78
N ALA A 194 -0.61 -36.45 7.66
CA ALA A 194 -0.93 -36.26 9.07
C ALA A 194 -1.77 -35.00 9.34
N GLY A 195 -1.65 -33.96 8.51
CA GLY A 195 -2.35 -32.70 8.68
C GLY A 195 -1.80 -31.86 9.84
N ILE A 196 -2.63 -30.95 10.36
CA ILE A 196 -2.33 -30.13 11.54
C ILE A 196 -3.16 -30.62 12.71
N ALA A 197 -2.51 -30.83 13.86
CA ALA A 197 -3.22 -31.17 15.08
C ALA A 197 -4.04 -29.97 15.60
N PRO A 198 -5.24 -30.20 16.17
CA PRO A 198 -6.05 -29.11 16.72
C PRO A 198 -5.27 -28.28 17.74
N THR A 199 -5.09 -27.01 17.45
CA THR A 199 -4.35 -26.07 18.28
C THR A 199 -4.85 -24.65 18.10
N SER A 200 -4.57 -23.79 19.08
CA SER A 200 -4.87 -22.37 19.05
C SER A 200 -3.58 -21.59 19.16
N ILE A 201 -3.34 -20.69 18.23
CA ILE A 201 -2.21 -19.74 18.27
C ILE A 201 -2.74 -18.31 18.19
N THR A 202 -2.04 -17.41 18.86
CA THR A 202 -2.26 -15.97 18.73
C THR A 202 -1.10 -15.39 17.93
N LEU A 203 -1.41 -14.57 16.93
CA LEU A 203 -0.38 -13.86 16.19
C LEU A 203 0.26 -12.83 17.12
N ALA A 204 1.58 -12.95 17.28
CA ALA A 204 2.37 -12.00 18.04
C ALA A 204 3.40 -11.35 17.12
N VAL A 205 3.76 -10.11 17.42
CA VAL A 205 4.97 -9.52 16.84
C VAL A 205 6.15 -10.35 17.33
N ALA A 206 6.95 -10.90 16.42
CA ALA A 206 8.16 -11.63 16.78
C ALA A 206 9.02 -10.71 17.67
N GLY A 207 9.33 -11.17 18.89
CA GLY A 207 9.95 -10.34 19.92
C GLY A 207 11.23 -9.64 19.46
N SER A 208 11.33 -8.36 19.84
CA SER A 208 12.53 -7.50 19.86
C SER A 208 13.34 -7.35 18.57
N VAL A 209 12.68 -7.15 17.42
CA VAL A 209 13.28 -6.28 16.40
C VAL A 209 12.85 -4.85 16.75
N PRO A 210 13.75 -3.86 16.88
CA PRO A 210 13.33 -2.48 17.11
C PRO A 210 12.30 -2.13 16.04
N VAL A 211 11.07 -1.81 16.47
CA VAL A 211 10.00 -1.46 15.53
C VAL A 211 10.46 -0.17 14.85
N VAL A 212 10.80 -0.36 13.60
CA VAL A 212 11.19 0.65 12.64
C VAL A 212 9.96 1.53 12.42
N THR A 213 9.91 2.69 13.09
CA THR A 213 8.76 3.61 13.06
C THR A 213 8.94 4.68 12.00
N VAL A 214 7.85 5.04 11.31
CA VAL A 214 7.81 6.14 10.36
C VAL A 214 7.73 7.45 11.14
N ASN A 215 8.75 8.29 10.99
CA ASN A 215 8.76 9.61 11.59
C ASN A 215 7.88 10.57 10.76
N PRO A 216 6.80 11.14 11.32
CA PRO A 216 5.96 12.10 10.61
C PRO A 216 6.75 13.27 9.99
N ALA A 217 7.80 13.73 10.67
CA ALA A 217 8.62 14.85 10.21
C ALA A 217 9.41 14.53 8.93
N GLU A 218 9.72 13.26 8.66
CA GLU A 218 10.41 12.85 7.42
C GLU A 218 9.44 12.79 6.24
N VAL A 219 8.18 12.41 6.49
CA VAL A 219 7.10 12.45 5.49
C VAL A 219 6.78 13.89 5.11
N ILE A 220 6.65 14.76 6.12
CA ILE A 220 6.40 16.20 5.93
C ILE A 220 7.61 16.85 5.25
N GLY A 221 8.79 16.59 5.79
CA GLY A 221 10.05 17.16 5.34
C GLY A 221 10.17 18.66 5.59
N ASP A 222 11.13 19.27 4.90
CA ASP A 222 11.49 20.67 5.06
C ASP A 222 11.74 21.30 3.68
N THR A 223 11.17 22.49 3.45
CA THR A 223 11.28 23.21 2.18
C THR A 223 12.72 23.60 1.84
N ALA A 224 13.50 24.03 2.84
CA ALA A 224 14.89 24.47 2.62
C ALA A 224 15.79 23.26 2.29
N GLN A 225 15.55 22.12 2.91
CA GLN A 225 16.24 20.86 2.61
C GLN A 225 15.64 20.09 1.43
N ARG A 226 14.51 20.54 0.89
CA ARG A 226 13.76 19.90 -0.19
C ARG A 226 13.43 18.43 0.11
N SER A 227 13.05 18.13 1.34
CA SER A 227 12.68 16.79 1.77
C SER A 227 11.16 16.61 1.91
N GLY A 228 10.72 15.35 1.98
CA GLY A 228 9.31 15.00 2.15
C GLY A 228 8.40 15.64 1.10
N PHE A 229 7.11 15.77 1.41
CA PHE A 229 6.19 16.46 0.50
C PHE A 229 6.38 17.99 0.49
N SER A 230 7.04 18.59 1.49
CA SER A 230 7.37 20.03 1.49
C SER A 230 8.21 20.44 0.29
N SER A 231 9.00 19.50 -0.25
CA SER A 231 9.71 19.68 -1.52
C SER A 231 8.79 20.02 -2.70
N PHE A 232 7.49 19.69 -2.66
CA PHE A 232 6.55 20.00 -3.74
C PHE A 232 6.22 21.48 -3.89
N GLU A 233 6.59 22.33 -2.93
CA GLU A 233 6.41 23.79 -3.01
C GLU A 233 7.12 24.39 -4.22
N MET A 234 8.24 23.79 -4.66
CA MET A 234 8.98 24.28 -5.82
C MET A 234 8.29 24.00 -7.17
N PHE A 235 7.26 23.13 -7.19
CA PHE A 235 6.56 22.72 -8.40
C PHE A 235 5.14 23.25 -8.39
N GLU A 236 4.95 24.46 -8.89
CA GLU A 236 3.63 25.11 -8.97
C GLU A 236 2.64 24.31 -9.82
N GLU A 237 3.12 23.52 -10.79
CA GLU A 237 2.25 22.76 -11.70
C GLU A 237 1.56 21.55 -11.06
N ILE A 238 2.00 21.10 -9.88
CA ILE A 238 1.32 20.03 -9.13
C ILE A 238 -0.07 20.52 -8.72
N THR A 239 -1.10 19.74 -9.05
CA THR A 239 -2.51 20.04 -8.78
C THR A 239 -3.09 19.15 -7.67
N MET A 240 -2.38 18.11 -7.26
CA MET A 240 -2.80 17.22 -6.18
C MET A 240 -1.61 16.60 -5.46
N VAL A 241 -1.71 16.39 -4.15
CA VAL A 241 -0.68 15.77 -3.33
C VAL A 241 -1.26 14.58 -2.58
N VAL A 242 -0.55 13.46 -2.58
CA VAL A 242 -0.99 12.19 -2.01
C VAL A 242 0.17 11.52 -1.27
N ALA A 243 -0.11 11.00 -0.07
CA ALA A 243 0.81 10.18 0.71
C ALA A 243 0.26 8.74 0.83
N PRO A 244 0.27 7.94 -0.25
CA PRO A 244 -0.42 6.64 -0.28
C PRO A 244 0.10 5.66 0.78
N ASP A 245 1.37 5.79 1.16
CA ASP A 245 1.98 4.90 2.15
C ASP A 245 1.67 5.28 3.59
N LEU A 246 1.06 6.43 3.85
CA LEU A 246 0.71 6.83 5.21
C LEU A 246 -0.25 5.82 5.85
N VAL A 247 -1.23 5.35 5.07
CA VAL A 247 -2.22 4.36 5.53
C VAL A 247 -1.60 2.98 5.62
N MET A 248 -0.70 2.62 4.70
CA MET A 248 0.02 1.33 4.79
C MET A 248 0.98 1.30 5.98
N ALA A 249 1.68 2.41 6.26
CA ALA A 249 2.50 2.57 7.44
C ALA A 249 1.65 2.44 8.70
N HIS A 250 0.47 3.08 8.74
CA HIS A 250 -0.45 2.92 9.86
C HIS A 250 -0.85 1.45 10.00
N ARG A 251 -1.38 0.84 8.92
CA ARG A 251 -1.78 -0.57 8.84
C ARG A 251 -0.70 -1.55 9.29
N ASN A 252 0.57 -1.25 9.01
CA ASN A 252 1.71 -2.08 9.41
C ASN A 252 2.20 -1.78 10.84
N GLY A 253 1.57 -0.85 11.56
CA GLY A 253 1.90 -0.47 12.94
C GLY A 253 3.10 0.45 13.07
N LEU A 254 3.48 1.16 11.98
CA LEU A 254 4.74 1.91 11.90
C LEU A 254 4.56 3.38 12.26
N ILE A 255 3.33 3.85 12.19
CA ILE A 255 2.92 5.18 12.60
C ILE A 255 1.60 5.04 13.33
N ASP A 256 1.49 5.74 14.46
CA ASP A 256 0.29 5.77 15.26
C ASP A 256 -0.73 6.79 14.71
N ILE A 257 -1.94 6.78 15.26
CA ILE A 257 -3.01 7.72 14.88
C ILE A 257 -2.56 9.18 15.02
N PRO A 258 -1.91 9.63 16.11
CA PRO A 258 -1.33 10.97 16.20
C PRO A 258 -0.39 11.29 15.04
N GLY A 259 0.53 10.38 14.68
CA GLY A 259 1.43 10.56 13.55
C GLY A 259 0.68 10.68 12.22
N VAL A 260 -0.32 9.84 11.96
CA VAL A 260 -1.17 9.93 10.75
C VAL A 260 -1.85 11.30 10.68
N THR A 261 -2.51 11.72 11.76
CA THR A 261 -3.20 13.02 11.80
C THR A 261 -2.24 14.20 11.65
N ALA A 262 -1.00 14.10 12.16
CA ALA A 262 0.01 15.14 11.98
C ALA A 262 0.41 15.29 10.50
N VAL A 263 0.67 14.18 9.80
CA VAL A 263 0.99 14.20 8.36
C VAL A 263 -0.18 14.72 7.54
N GLN A 264 -1.40 14.27 7.81
CA GLN A 264 -2.61 14.72 7.10
C GLN A 264 -2.88 16.22 7.32
N THR A 265 -2.75 16.69 8.56
CA THR A 265 -2.90 18.12 8.89
C THR A 265 -1.85 18.96 8.15
N ALA A 266 -0.62 18.49 8.08
CA ALA A 266 0.44 19.18 7.35
C ALA A 266 0.24 19.15 5.83
N LEU A 267 -0.30 18.05 5.26
CA LEU A 267 -0.69 17.98 3.84
C LEU A 267 -1.80 18.99 3.51
N ILE A 268 -2.81 19.10 4.38
CA ILE A 268 -3.88 20.10 4.25
C ILE A 268 -3.24 21.49 4.27
N GLY A 269 -2.41 21.80 5.28
CA GLY A 269 -1.74 23.09 5.41
C GLY A 269 -0.86 23.45 4.20
N HIS A 270 -0.13 22.47 3.63
CA HIS A 270 0.62 22.66 2.39
C HIS A 270 -0.30 23.04 1.22
N CYS A 271 -1.41 22.32 1.04
CA CYS A 271 -2.34 22.58 -0.06
C CYS A 271 -3.08 23.93 0.11
N GLU A 272 -3.40 24.32 1.35
CA GLU A 272 -3.95 25.63 1.69
C GLU A 272 -2.96 26.77 1.40
N LEU A 273 -1.69 26.58 1.75
CA LEU A 273 -0.63 27.56 1.52
C LEU A 273 -0.39 27.78 0.01
N MET A 274 -0.34 26.69 -0.76
CA MET A 274 -0.09 26.76 -2.20
C MET A 274 -1.31 27.25 -2.99
N GLY A 275 -2.52 27.01 -2.50
CA GLY A 275 -3.77 27.51 -3.07
C GLY A 275 -4.14 26.97 -4.46
N ASN A 276 -3.33 26.08 -5.04
CA ASN A 276 -3.48 25.59 -6.40
C ASN A 276 -3.49 24.05 -6.51
N ARG A 277 -3.56 23.35 -5.38
CA ARG A 277 -3.53 21.89 -5.31
C ARG A 277 -4.41 21.35 -4.20
N MET A 278 -4.81 20.10 -4.36
CA MET A 278 -5.67 19.38 -3.41
C MET A 278 -4.91 18.26 -2.72
N ALA A 279 -5.06 18.11 -1.40
CA ALA A 279 -4.65 16.92 -0.68
C ALA A 279 -5.69 15.81 -0.91
N ILE A 280 -5.24 14.62 -1.30
CA ILE A 280 -6.07 13.42 -1.22
C ILE A 280 -5.71 12.70 0.08
N LEU A 281 -6.70 12.56 0.95
CA LEU A 281 -6.56 11.94 2.26
C LEU A 281 -7.31 10.61 2.30
N ASP A 282 -6.65 9.61 2.87
CA ASP A 282 -7.26 8.32 3.14
C ASP A 282 -7.52 8.16 4.65
N THR A 283 -8.56 7.43 5.02
CA THR A 283 -8.77 7.09 6.43
C THR A 283 -7.74 6.06 6.92
N PRO A 284 -7.47 6.01 8.23
CA PRO A 284 -6.72 4.90 8.81
C PRO A 284 -7.29 3.54 8.40
N ALA A 285 -6.41 2.55 8.31
CA ALA A 285 -6.81 1.18 7.99
C ALA A 285 -7.74 0.57 9.05
N GLY A 286 -8.58 -0.38 8.63
CA GLY A 286 -9.42 -1.17 9.55
C GLY A 286 -10.75 -0.52 9.95
N LEU A 287 -11.06 0.70 9.50
CA LEU A 287 -12.31 1.38 9.83
C LEU A 287 -13.49 0.90 8.97
N ASN A 288 -14.64 0.65 9.60
CA ASN A 288 -15.91 0.44 8.91
C ASN A 288 -16.56 1.78 8.51
N ALA A 289 -17.65 1.75 7.73
CA ALA A 289 -18.28 2.95 7.20
C ALA A 289 -18.73 3.97 8.29
N GLN A 290 -19.23 3.48 9.43
CA GLN A 290 -19.63 4.35 10.53
C GLN A 290 -18.41 4.99 11.21
N GLN A 291 -17.35 4.21 11.40
CA GLN A 291 -16.09 4.69 11.96
C GLN A 291 -15.39 5.68 11.02
N VAL A 292 -15.50 5.51 9.70
CA VAL A 292 -15.02 6.49 8.71
C VAL A 292 -15.77 7.81 8.83
N SER A 293 -17.10 7.76 8.99
CA SER A 293 -17.89 8.97 9.23
C SER A 293 -17.50 9.66 10.53
N ASP A 294 -17.31 8.89 11.61
CA ASP A 294 -16.89 9.42 12.91
C ASP A 294 -15.46 9.98 12.87
N TRP A 295 -14.55 9.30 12.17
CA TRP A 295 -13.19 9.76 11.92
C TRP A 295 -13.18 11.15 11.30
N ARG A 296 -13.92 11.32 10.20
CA ARG A 296 -14.00 12.59 9.48
C ARG A 296 -14.64 13.69 10.33
N MET A 297 -15.74 13.39 11.03
CA MET A 297 -16.55 14.42 11.68
C MET A 297 -16.07 14.79 13.08
N ASN A 298 -15.64 13.80 13.87
CA ASN A 298 -15.41 13.95 15.31
C ASN A 298 -13.95 13.73 15.72
N VAL A 299 -13.22 12.85 15.03
CA VAL A 299 -11.81 12.55 15.40
C VAL A 299 -10.87 13.59 14.79
N THR A 300 -10.92 13.79 13.48
CA THR A 300 -10.05 14.77 12.80
C THR A 300 -10.72 16.12 12.62
N GLY A 301 -12.03 16.12 12.35
CA GLY A 301 -12.78 17.35 12.10
C GLY A 301 -12.25 18.17 10.93
N TYR A 302 -11.62 17.52 9.94
CA TYR A 302 -11.04 18.21 8.79
C TYR A 302 -12.11 18.94 7.99
N ASP A 303 -11.99 20.26 7.92
CA ASP A 303 -12.85 21.15 7.15
C ASP A 303 -11.96 22.09 6.31
N SER A 304 -11.51 21.59 5.16
CA SER A 304 -10.71 22.36 4.21
C SER A 304 -11.25 22.19 2.80
N LYS A 305 -11.25 23.28 2.04
CA LYS A 305 -11.57 23.26 0.60
C LYS A 305 -10.45 22.70 -0.25
N PHE A 306 -9.27 22.48 0.35
CA PHE A 306 -8.07 21.99 -0.30
C PHE A 306 -7.78 20.52 0.02
N ALA A 307 -8.74 19.79 0.61
CA ALA A 307 -8.58 18.38 0.95
C ALA A 307 -9.86 17.58 0.70
N VAL A 308 -9.69 16.35 0.24
CA VAL A 308 -10.77 15.38 -0.06
C VAL A 308 -10.46 14.01 0.51
#